data_AF-A0A059E785-F1
#
_entry.id   AF-A0A059E785-F1
#
_cell.length_a   1.000
_cell.length_b   1.000
_cell.length_c   1.000
_cell.angle_alpha   90.00
_cell.angle_beta   90.00
_cell.angle_gamma   90.00
#
_symmetry.space_group_name_H-M   'P 1'
#
loop_
_entity.id
_entity.type
_entity.pdbx_description
1 polymer ?
#
loop_
_entity_poly.entity_id
_entity_poly.type
_entity_poly.pdbx_seq_one_letter_code
_entity_poly.pdbx_strand_id
1 'polypeptide(L)'
;MGRDVDERKKRAALRKLRKAAALAEQGLGPPLSDWEKQFLEEVEERIETYGSAFADPLKGSDGEALSSLQQMKLKEIDKKARGKAKTGFGAKKKPGGFNKRPTPRVRQLDDDLTEDPAPRHSEPPTRSLPKLVRASELTPVEPTSPVPGSPEDEPPKKRPAFRVIEGGKQTE
;
A
#
# COMPACT_ATOMS: atom_id res chain seq x y z
N MET A 1 3.00 19.89 -27.86
CA MET A 1 1.72 19.16 -27.97
C MET A 1 1.17 18.98 -26.56
N GLY A 2 -0.04 19.47 -26.30
CA GLY A 2 -0.74 19.17 -25.04
C GLY A 2 -1.12 17.69 -25.01
N ARG A 3 -1.08 17.07 -23.83
CA ARG A 3 -1.60 15.69 -23.69
C ARG A 3 -3.11 15.71 -23.69
N ASP A 4 -3.71 14.63 -24.20
CA ASP A 4 -5.12 14.33 -23.98
C ASP A 4 -5.33 13.92 -22.52
N VAL A 5 -5.44 14.93 -21.66
CA VAL A 5 -5.78 14.76 -20.24
C VAL A 5 -7.29 14.77 -20.10
N ASP A 6 -7.83 13.84 -19.31
CA ASP A 6 -9.26 13.82 -19.03
C ASP A 6 -9.71 15.18 -18.44
N GLU A 7 -10.64 15.87 -19.11
CA GLU A 7 -11.17 17.17 -18.67
C GLU A 7 -11.74 17.11 -17.24
N ARG A 8 -12.31 15.96 -16.88
CA ARG A 8 -12.79 15.67 -15.52
C ARG A 8 -11.65 15.72 -14.50
N LYS A 9 -10.49 15.16 -14.83
CA LYS A 9 -9.30 15.15 -13.97
C LYS A 9 -8.62 16.52 -13.95
N LYS A 10 -8.59 17.25 -15.08
CA LYS A 10 -8.20 18.68 -15.13
C LYS A 10 -9.03 19.51 -14.15
N ARG A 11 -10.36 19.45 -14.25
CA ARG A 11 -11.27 20.19 -13.37
C ARG A 11 -11.13 19.77 -11.90
N ALA A 12 -10.93 18.47 -11.64
CA ALA A 12 -10.70 17.97 -10.30
C ALA A 12 -9.37 18.47 -9.71
N ALA A 13 -8.31 18.57 -10.52
CA ALA A 13 -7.03 19.12 -10.10
C ALA A 13 -7.12 20.62 -9.79
N LEU A 14 -7.75 21.41 -10.66
CA LEU A 14 -7.99 22.84 -10.42
C LEU A 14 -8.80 23.07 -9.14
N ARG A 15 -9.83 22.26 -8.89
CA ARG A 15 -10.59 22.31 -7.63
C ARG A 15 -9.72 22.02 -6.40
N LYS A 16 -8.77 21.09 -6.50
CA LYS A 16 -7.84 20.77 -5.39
C LYS A 16 -6.86 21.91 -5.14
N LEU A 17 -6.33 22.54 -6.19
CA LEU A 17 -5.41 23.68 -6.08
C LEU A 17 -6.09 24.87 -5.42
N ARG A 18 -7.26 25.28 -5.93
CA ARG A 18 -8.06 26.37 -5.34
C ARG A 18 -8.47 26.09 -3.90
N LYS A 19 -8.79 24.83 -3.59
CA LYS A 19 -9.10 24.43 -2.22
C LYS A 19 -7.88 24.50 -1.30
N ALA A 20 -6.71 24.09 -1.79
CA ALA A 20 -5.47 24.18 -1.03
C ALA A 20 -5.08 25.64 -0.78
N ALA A 21 -5.22 26.50 -1.79
CA ALA A 21 -5.02 27.95 -1.67
C ALA A 21 -5.98 28.57 -0.64
N ALA A 22 -7.28 28.31 -0.75
CA ALA A 22 -8.27 28.80 0.21
C ALA A 22 -8.03 28.28 1.64
N LEU A 23 -7.62 27.02 1.80
CA LEU A 23 -7.26 26.49 3.11
C LEU A 23 -5.99 27.13 3.68
N ALA A 24 -5.03 27.45 2.82
CA ALA A 24 -3.82 28.16 3.23
C ALA A 24 -4.16 29.59 3.68
N GLU A 25 -5.05 30.30 2.98
CA GLU A 25 -5.55 31.62 3.37
C GLU A 25 -6.36 31.58 4.68
N GLN A 26 -7.12 30.52 4.92
CA GLN A 26 -7.86 30.33 6.18
C GLN A 26 -6.95 30.21 7.41
N GLY A 27 -5.64 29.99 7.24
CA GLY A 27 -4.65 30.24 8.29
C GLY A 27 -4.77 29.37 9.56
N LEU A 28 -5.40 28.19 9.48
CA LEU A 28 -5.51 27.27 10.64
C LEU A 28 -4.19 26.58 11.00
N GLY A 29 -3.13 26.79 10.21
CA GLY A 29 -1.82 26.22 10.44
C GLY A 29 -0.70 27.22 10.15
N PRO A 30 0.57 26.77 10.24
CA PRO A 30 1.72 27.60 9.92
C PRO A 30 1.59 28.24 8.53
N PRO A 31 2.08 29.48 8.36
CA PRO A 31 1.99 30.17 7.07
C PRO A 31 2.66 29.34 5.98
N LEU A 32 2.03 29.31 4.81
CA LEU A 32 2.54 28.58 3.65
C LEU A 32 3.89 29.17 3.23
N SER A 33 4.87 28.31 2.91
CA SER A 33 6.17 28.78 2.41
C SER A 33 5.98 29.53 1.09
N ASP A 34 6.83 30.53 0.81
CA ASP A 34 6.72 31.32 -0.43
C ASP A 34 6.88 30.44 -1.68
N TRP A 35 7.74 29.42 -1.63
CA TRP A 35 7.83 28.41 -2.68
C TRP A 35 6.53 27.60 -2.83
N GLU A 36 5.83 27.31 -1.74
CA GLU A 36 4.59 26.52 -1.76
C GLU A 36 3.43 27.33 -2.34
N LYS A 37 3.44 28.67 -2.19
CA LYS A 37 2.50 29.57 -2.89
C LYS A 37 2.79 29.59 -4.39
N GLN A 38 4.05 29.81 -4.76
CA GLN A 38 4.49 29.80 -6.16
C GLN A 38 4.17 28.45 -6.84
N PHE A 39 4.33 27.34 -6.12
CA PHE A 39 3.96 26.01 -6.60
C PHE A 39 2.49 25.90 -6.97
N LEU A 40 1.58 26.46 -6.16
CA LEU A 40 0.14 26.40 -6.45
C LEU A 40 -0.21 27.19 -7.71
N GLU A 41 0.37 28.38 -7.86
CA GLU A 41 0.17 29.26 -9.01
C GLU A 41 0.73 28.66 -10.31
N GLU A 42 1.99 28.22 -10.31
CA GLU A 42 2.64 27.64 -11.51
C GLU A 42 1.93 26.36 -11.98
N VAL A 43 1.50 25.51 -11.03
CA VAL A 43 0.80 24.27 -11.35
C VAL A 43 -0.61 24.57 -11.88
N GLU A 44 -1.30 25.59 -11.37
CA GLU A 44 -2.59 26.04 -11.91
C GLU A 44 -2.43 26.54 -13.35
N GLU A 45 -1.49 27.44 -13.61
CA GLU A 45 -1.21 28.00 -14.95
C GLU A 45 -0.87 26.90 -15.97
N ARG A 46 -0.06 25.91 -15.56
CA ARG A 46 0.34 24.82 -16.45
C ARG A 46 -0.82 23.89 -16.79
N ILE A 47 -1.70 23.61 -15.83
CA ILE A 47 -2.91 22.81 -16.08
C ILE A 47 -3.88 23.57 -16.98
N GLU A 48 -3.99 24.88 -16.81
CA GLU A 48 -4.82 25.72 -17.67
C GLU A 48 -4.31 25.70 -19.11
N THR A 49 -3.00 25.93 -19.31
CA THR A 49 -2.35 26.02 -20.62
C THR A 49 -2.24 24.68 -21.34
N TYR A 50 -1.79 23.63 -20.65
CA TYR A 50 -1.42 22.35 -21.28
C TYR A 50 -2.34 21.18 -20.92
N GLY A 51 -3.29 21.38 -20.01
CA GLY A 51 -4.15 20.31 -19.48
C GLY A 51 -3.47 19.44 -18.41
N SER A 52 -2.15 19.31 -18.44
CA SER A 52 -1.33 18.57 -17.45
C SER A 52 -0.26 19.45 -16.83
N ALA A 53 -0.02 19.27 -15.53
CA ALA A 53 1.10 19.89 -14.82
C ALA A 53 2.46 19.20 -15.07
N PHE A 54 2.49 18.09 -15.82
CA PHE A 54 3.70 17.33 -16.08
C PHE A 54 3.72 16.76 -17.51
N ALA A 55 4.93 16.66 -18.08
CA ALA A 55 5.13 16.23 -19.46
C ALA A 55 5.59 14.76 -19.59
N ASP A 56 6.04 14.13 -18.50
CA ASP A 56 6.68 12.81 -18.50
C ASP A 56 5.73 11.70 -18.03
N PRO A 57 5.47 10.64 -18.84
CA PRO A 57 4.54 9.56 -18.46
C PRO A 57 4.99 8.80 -17.23
N LEU A 58 6.29 8.77 -16.91
CA LEU A 58 6.80 8.02 -15.78
C LEU A 58 6.47 8.70 -14.43
N LYS A 59 6.03 9.96 -14.46
CA LYS A 59 5.73 10.75 -13.25
C LYS A 59 4.27 10.64 -12.81
N GLY A 60 3.39 10.03 -13.60
CA GLY A 60 1.96 9.90 -13.29
C GLY A 60 1.21 9.15 -14.38
N SER A 61 -0.06 8.84 -14.15
CA SER A 61 -0.86 8.17 -15.18
C SER A 61 -1.13 9.10 -16.37
N ASP A 62 -1.21 8.56 -17.58
CA ASP A 62 -1.34 9.36 -18.81
C ASP A 62 -2.59 10.25 -18.85
N GLY A 63 -3.66 9.85 -18.14
CA GLY A 63 -4.89 10.66 -18.03
C GLY A 63 -4.91 11.61 -16.84
N GLU A 64 -3.95 11.59 -15.92
CA GLU A 64 -3.95 12.50 -14.77
C GLU A 64 -3.36 13.87 -15.10
N ALA A 65 -3.95 14.92 -14.52
CA ALA A 65 -3.45 16.29 -14.65
C ALA A 65 -2.28 16.60 -13.70
N LEU A 66 -2.04 15.78 -12.68
CA LEU A 66 -1.03 15.98 -11.64
C LEU A 66 -0.16 14.74 -11.46
N SER A 67 1.15 14.95 -11.42
CA SER A 67 2.11 13.88 -11.12
C SER A 67 1.97 13.37 -9.68
N SER A 68 2.45 12.16 -9.42
CA SER A 68 2.42 11.54 -8.09
C SER A 68 3.07 12.44 -7.02
N LEU A 69 4.21 13.05 -7.35
CA LEU A 69 4.92 13.96 -6.44
C LEU A 69 4.14 15.25 -6.18
N GLN A 70 3.52 15.84 -7.21
CA GLN A 70 2.67 17.02 -7.04
C GLN A 70 1.46 16.70 -6.16
N GLN A 71 0.85 15.52 -6.33
CA GLN A 71 -0.24 15.07 -5.46
C GLN A 71 0.22 14.88 -4.01
N MET A 72 1.43 14.36 -3.77
CA MET A 72 2.02 14.27 -2.44
C MET A 72 2.26 15.65 -1.82
N LYS A 73 2.77 16.61 -2.62
CA LYS A 73 3.00 17.98 -2.17
C LYS A 73 1.71 18.69 -1.82
N LEU A 74 0.66 18.56 -2.63
CA LEU A 74 -0.67 19.11 -2.30
C LEU A 74 -1.23 18.54 -1.00
N LYS A 75 -1.07 17.23 -0.76
CA LYS A 75 -1.47 16.61 0.52
C LYS A 75 -0.66 17.14 1.71
N GLU A 76 0.60 17.51 1.49
CA GLU A 76 1.44 18.12 2.52
C GLU A 76 0.97 19.55 2.83
N ILE A 77 0.73 20.35 1.78
CA ILE A 77 0.17 21.71 1.88
C ILE A 77 -1.18 21.68 2.60
N ASP A 78 -2.10 20.80 2.20
CA ASP A 78 -3.40 20.63 2.86
C ASP A 78 -3.26 20.27 4.35
N LYS A 79 -2.27 19.43 4.70
CA LYS A 79 -2.02 19.08 6.11
C LYS A 79 -1.44 20.25 6.89
N LYS A 80 -0.51 21.00 6.28
CA LYS A 80 0.07 22.21 6.87
C LYS A 80 -1.00 23.26 7.10
N ALA A 81 -1.78 23.60 6.08
CA ALA A 81 -2.88 24.54 6.13
C ALA A 81 -3.93 24.16 7.20
N ARG A 82 -4.18 22.86 7.39
CA ARG A 82 -5.12 22.37 8.43
C ARG A 82 -4.50 22.21 9.83
N GLY A 83 -3.27 22.66 10.05
CA GLY A 83 -2.57 22.53 11.33
C GLY A 83 -2.26 21.07 11.73
N LYS A 84 -2.35 20.12 10.79
CA LYS A 84 -2.10 18.68 11.00
C LYS A 84 -0.77 18.25 10.38
N ALA A 85 0.19 19.18 10.29
CA ALA A 85 1.55 18.85 9.91
C ALA A 85 2.04 17.74 10.86
N LYS A 86 2.36 16.57 10.30
CA LYS A 86 2.84 15.44 11.10
C LYS A 86 4.19 15.84 11.69
N THR A 87 4.19 16.25 12.95
CA THR A 87 5.41 16.29 13.74
C THR A 87 5.88 14.85 13.95
N GLY A 88 6.92 14.46 13.22
CA GLY A 88 7.67 13.21 13.42
C GLY A 88 7.01 11.89 12.99
N PHE A 89 7.87 10.89 12.80
CA PHE A 89 7.58 9.47 12.54
C PHE A 89 6.78 8.76 13.66
N GLY A 90 6.21 9.50 14.62
CA GLY A 90 5.54 8.97 15.81
C GLY A 90 4.08 9.40 15.97
N ALA A 91 3.47 10.06 14.97
CA ALA A 91 2.05 10.45 15.05
C ALA A 91 1.16 9.18 15.13
N LYS A 92 0.85 8.79 16.36
CA LYS A 92 0.12 7.58 16.77
C LYS A 92 -1.02 7.30 15.79
N LYS A 93 -0.91 6.17 15.06
CA LYS A 93 -2.05 5.62 14.35
C LYS A 93 -3.14 5.41 15.41
N LYS A 94 -4.26 6.14 15.30
CA LYS A 94 -5.45 5.80 16.09
C LYS A 94 -5.75 4.31 15.83
N PRO A 95 -5.94 3.47 16.86
CA PRO A 95 -6.29 2.06 16.68
C PRO A 95 -7.75 1.98 16.23
N GLY A 96 -8.01 2.21 14.94
CA GLY A 96 -9.34 2.56 14.46
C GLY A 96 -9.80 1.87 13.19
N GLY A 97 -9.27 0.68 12.86
CA GLY A 97 -9.65 0.01 11.60
C GLY A 97 -9.75 -1.51 11.63
N PHE A 98 -9.01 -2.21 12.49
CA PHE A 98 -8.99 -3.68 12.50
C PHE A 98 -9.86 -4.31 13.62
N ASN A 99 -10.17 -3.57 14.68
CA ASN A 99 -10.92 -4.09 15.84
C ASN A 99 -12.45 -3.88 15.75
N LYS A 100 -12.96 -3.37 14.62
CA LYS A 100 -14.41 -3.15 14.41
C LYS A 100 -15.03 -4.11 13.39
N ARG A 101 -14.27 -5.13 12.96
CA ARG A 101 -14.85 -6.20 12.14
C ARG A 101 -15.66 -7.08 13.08
N PRO A 102 -16.95 -7.34 12.82
CA PRO A 102 -17.70 -8.35 13.57
C PRO A 102 -16.92 -9.66 13.44
N THR A 103 -16.63 -10.30 14.58
CA THR A 103 -15.98 -11.60 14.58
C THR A 103 -16.89 -12.57 13.80
N PRO A 104 -16.36 -13.32 12.82
CA PRO A 104 -17.17 -14.27 12.09
C PRO A 104 -17.75 -15.27 13.08
N ARG A 105 -19.04 -15.61 12.91
CA ARG A 105 -19.82 -16.49 13.78
C ARG A 105 -19.40 -17.95 13.55
N VAL A 106 -18.16 -18.27 13.89
CA VAL A 106 -17.57 -19.61 13.82
C VAL A 106 -17.85 -20.28 15.16
N ARG A 107 -18.27 -21.55 15.15
CA ARG A 107 -18.29 -22.40 16.36
C ARG A 107 -16.88 -22.38 16.95
N GLN A 108 -16.72 -21.89 18.17
CA GLN A 108 -15.44 -21.87 18.87
C GLN A 108 -15.05 -23.32 19.14
N LEU A 109 -14.31 -23.92 18.21
CA LEU A 109 -13.90 -25.32 18.27
C LEU A 109 -13.00 -25.57 19.50
N ASP A 110 -12.40 -24.51 20.04
CA ASP A 110 -11.63 -24.52 21.29
C ASP A 110 -12.48 -24.84 22.52
N ASP A 111 -13.78 -24.50 22.54
CA ASP A 111 -14.69 -24.78 23.67
C ASP A 111 -15.16 -26.25 23.65
N ASP A 112 -15.38 -26.81 22.46
CA ASP A 112 -15.86 -28.19 22.23
C ASP A 112 -14.76 -29.26 22.44
N LEU A 113 -13.49 -28.86 22.55
CA LEU A 113 -12.34 -29.77 22.70
C LEU A 113 -11.90 -29.94 24.18
N THR A 114 -12.47 -29.17 25.11
CA THR A 114 -11.95 -29.05 26.49
C THR A 114 -12.42 -30.14 27.46
N GLU A 115 -13.28 -31.06 27.03
CA GLU A 115 -13.88 -32.08 27.90
C GLU A 115 -13.38 -33.49 27.56
N ASP A 116 -12.09 -33.75 27.82
CA ASP A 116 -11.54 -35.11 27.95
C ASP A 116 -10.32 -35.10 28.91
N PRO A 117 -10.30 -35.86 30.02
CA PRO A 117 -9.18 -35.85 30.95
C PRO A 117 -7.90 -36.44 30.32
N ALA A 118 -6.91 -35.57 30.19
CA ALA A 118 -5.54 -35.74 29.72
C ALA A 118 -4.92 -37.16 29.68
N PRO A 119 -4.16 -37.43 28.60
CA PRO A 119 -2.84 -38.03 28.74
C PRO A 119 -1.73 -37.13 28.19
N ARG A 120 -0.82 -36.75 29.10
CA ARG A 120 0.60 -36.36 28.92
C ARG A 120 0.91 -35.44 27.73
N HIS A 121 1.04 -34.16 28.04
CA HIS A 121 1.77 -33.21 27.20
C HIS A 121 3.17 -33.76 26.89
N SER A 122 3.40 -34.23 25.66
CA SER A 122 4.74 -34.25 25.09
C SER A 122 5.15 -32.79 24.91
N GLU A 123 6.22 -32.37 25.58
CA GLU A 123 6.75 -31.01 25.43
C GLU A 123 6.93 -30.69 23.94
N PRO A 124 6.46 -29.51 23.47
CA PRO A 124 6.64 -29.14 22.09
C PRO A 124 8.14 -29.06 21.79
N PRO A 125 8.62 -29.55 20.62
CA PRO A 125 10.03 -29.48 20.28
C PRO A 125 10.45 -28.01 20.27
N THR A 126 11.35 -27.65 21.20
CA THR A 126 11.90 -26.31 21.27
C THR A 126 12.78 -26.09 20.04
N ARG A 127 12.27 -25.33 19.07
CA ARG A 127 13.07 -24.91 17.92
C ARG A 127 14.12 -23.93 18.43
N SER A 128 15.36 -24.40 18.57
CA SER A 128 16.50 -23.55 18.90
C SER A 128 16.68 -22.50 17.81
N LEU A 129 16.81 -21.23 18.21
CA LEU A 129 17.16 -20.15 17.28
C LEU A 129 18.48 -20.46 16.57
N PRO A 130 18.61 -20.13 15.28
CA PRO A 130 19.87 -20.32 14.57
C PRO A 130 20.97 -19.50 15.24
N LYS A 131 22.10 -20.14 15.55
CA LYS A 131 23.29 -19.46 16.06
C LYS A 131 23.86 -18.59 14.94
N LEU A 132 24.03 -17.30 15.22
CA LEU A 132 24.76 -16.40 14.33
C LEU A 132 26.23 -16.79 14.36
N VAL A 133 26.70 -17.41 13.28
CA VAL A 133 28.11 -17.72 13.09
C VAL A 133 28.81 -16.49 12.51
N ARG A 134 29.97 -16.13 13.06
CA ARG A 134 30.77 -15.00 12.56
C ARG A 134 31.40 -15.41 11.24
N ALA A 135 31.40 -14.52 10.24
CA ALA A 135 31.92 -14.81 8.90
C ALA A 135 33.39 -15.29 8.88
N SER A 136 34.17 -15.00 9.93
CA SER A 136 35.55 -15.47 10.10
C SER A 136 35.68 -16.95 10.49
N GLU A 137 34.60 -17.60 10.92
CA GLU A 137 34.57 -19.02 11.33
C GLU A 137 34.15 -19.95 10.19
N LEU A 138 33.78 -19.40 9.03
CA LEU A 138 33.50 -20.17 7.83
C LEU A 138 34.83 -20.45 7.11
N THR A 139 35.32 -21.69 7.23
CA THR A 139 36.41 -22.15 6.37
C THR A 139 35.93 -22.18 4.91
N PRO A 140 36.62 -21.50 3.97
CA PRO A 140 36.28 -21.60 2.57
C PRO A 140 36.49 -23.05 2.10
N VAL A 141 35.41 -23.74 1.75
CA VAL A 141 35.49 -25.02 1.05
C VAL A 141 35.87 -24.70 -0.38
N GLU A 142 37.08 -25.08 -0.79
CA GLU A 142 37.52 -25.00 -2.18
C GLU A 142 36.58 -25.82 -3.08
N PRO A 143 36.21 -25.30 -4.27
CA PRO A 143 35.30 -25.98 -5.17
C PRO A 143 36.03 -27.13 -5.87
N THR A 144 36.08 -28.29 -5.22
CA THR A 144 36.45 -29.55 -5.85
C THR A 144 35.20 -30.42 -6.03
N SER A 145 34.88 -30.60 -7.31
CA SER A 145 34.04 -31.66 -7.91
C SER A 145 32.53 -31.43 -8.03
N PRO A 146 31.94 -31.83 -9.19
CA PRO A 146 30.58 -31.51 -9.58
C PRO A 146 29.56 -32.35 -8.82
N VAL A 147 28.44 -31.71 -8.49
CA VAL A 147 27.26 -32.32 -7.88
C VAL A 147 26.68 -33.39 -8.82
N PRO A 148 26.59 -34.68 -8.43
CA PRO A 148 25.74 -35.64 -9.10
C PRO A 148 24.35 -35.57 -8.47
N GLY A 149 23.37 -35.06 -9.20
CA GLY A 149 22.00 -35.03 -8.72
C GLY A 149 21.17 -33.95 -9.39
N SER A 150 20.89 -34.14 -10.68
CA SER A 150 19.72 -33.50 -11.30
C SER A 150 18.47 -33.89 -10.48
N PRO A 151 17.66 -32.94 -9.99
CA PRO A 151 16.32 -33.27 -9.56
C PRO A 151 15.53 -33.64 -10.82
N GLU A 152 15.18 -34.92 -10.91
CA GLU A 152 14.33 -35.48 -11.94
C GLU A 152 13.04 -34.67 -12.08
N ASP A 153 12.60 -34.53 -13.33
CA ASP A 153 11.37 -33.87 -13.75
C ASP A 153 10.15 -34.32 -12.93
N GLU A 154 9.66 -33.47 -12.01
CA GLU A 154 8.33 -33.67 -11.43
C GLU A 154 7.26 -33.45 -12.52
N PRO A 155 6.31 -34.39 -12.72
CA PRO A 155 5.26 -34.19 -13.70
C PRO A 155 4.37 -33.01 -13.30
N PRO A 156 3.89 -32.19 -14.26
CA PRO A 156 3.14 -30.99 -13.96
C PRO A 156 1.84 -31.32 -13.23
N LYS A 157 1.69 -30.81 -12.00
CA LYS A 157 0.48 -30.95 -11.18
C LYS A 157 -0.72 -30.39 -11.94
N LYS A 158 -1.75 -31.22 -12.17
CA LYS A 158 -2.98 -30.82 -12.85
C LYS A 158 -3.68 -29.70 -12.08
N ARG A 159 -3.95 -28.58 -12.77
CA ARG A 159 -4.68 -27.44 -12.20
C ARG A 159 -6.16 -27.81 -12.05
N PRO A 160 -6.85 -27.39 -10.98
CA PRO A 160 -8.28 -27.65 -10.83
C PRO A 160 -9.07 -26.92 -11.92
N ALA A 161 -10.00 -27.63 -12.57
CA ALA A 161 -10.90 -27.07 -13.56
C ALA A 161 -12.14 -26.47 -12.89
N PHE A 162 -12.50 -25.26 -13.29
CA PHE A 162 -13.71 -24.58 -12.84
C PHE A 162 -14.94 -25.32 -13.39
N ARG A 163 -15.83 -25.81 -12.53
CA ARG A 163 -17.13 -26.38 -12.92
C ARG A 163 -18.22 -25.38 -12.61
N VAL A 164 -18.93 -24.95 -13.65
CA VAL A 164 -20.14 -24.12 -13.52
C VAL A 164 -21.25 -25.03 -13.02
N ILE A 165 -21.74 -24.77 -11.80
CA ILE A 165 -22.94 -25.43 -11.27
C ILE A 165 -24.13 -24.65 -11.84
N GLU A 166 -24.88 -25.29 -12.71
CA GLU A 166 -26.10 -24.73 -13.30
C GLU A 166 -27.22 -24.77 -12.24
N GLY A 167 -27.28 -23.73 -11.41
CA GLY A 167 -28.26 -23.59 -10.33
C GLY A 167 -29.22 -22.44 -10.60
N GLY A 168 -30.20 -22.66 -11.47
CA GLY A 168 -31.34 -21.76 -11.67
C GLY A 168 -32.60 -22.35 -11.02
N LYS A 169 -33.20 -21.59 -10.09
CA LYS A 169 -34.53 -21.84 -9.50
C LYS A 169 -35.50 -22.44 -10.52
N GLN A 170 -35.93 -23.69 -10.31
CA GLN A 170 -37.17 -24.17 -10.91
C GLN A 170 -38.33 -23.53 -10.12
N THR A 171 -39.04 -22.62 -10.78
CA THR A 171 -40.38 -22.21 -10.36
C THR A 171 -41.37 -23.19 -10.96
N GLU A 172 -41.95 -24.04 -10.12
CA GLU A 172 -43.34 -24.52 -10.21
C GLU A 172 -43.98 -24.41 -8.82
#